data_AF-A0A820K6N3-F1
#
_entry.id   AF-A0A820K6N3-F1
#
_cell.length_a   1.000
_cell.length_b   1.000
_cell.length_c   1.000
_cell.angle_alpha   90.00
_cell.angle_beta   90.00
_cell.angle_gamma   90.00
#
_symmetry.space_group_name_H-M   'P 1'
#
loop_
_entity.id
_entity.type
_entity.pdbx_description
1 polymer ?
#
loop_
_entity_poly.entity_id
_entity_poly.type
_entity_poly.pdbx_seq_one_letter_code
_entity_poly.pdbx_strand_id
1 'polypeptide(L)' 'GDEFFTAITRTLGKDVSLIIEDIGALTPEVLELRDRFQLHGVRIAQKGFTYDADNMYAPHNFIPRSVAYTGKI' A
#
# COMPACT_ATOMS: atom_id res chain seq x y z
N GLY A 1 -2.05 -15.81 -2.05
CA GLY A 1 -2.01 -14.45 -2.62
C GLY A 1 -1.59 -14.49 -4.07
N ASP A 2 -0.40 -15.01 -4.35
CA ASP A 2 0.19 -15.06 -5.70
C ASP A 2 -0.70 -15.55 -6.83
N GLU A 3 -1.36 -16.69 -6.67
CA GLU A 3 -2.19 -17.26 -7.74
C GLU A 3 -3.32 -16.30 -8.15
N PHE A 4 -3.91 -15.61 -7.18
CA PHE A 4 -4.97 -14.63 -7.40
C PHE A 4 -4.46 -13.41 -8.19
N PHE A 5 -3.38 -12.78 -7.74
CA PHE A 5 -2.84 -11.62 -8.43
C PHE A 5 -2.25 -11.99 -9.80
N THR A 6 -1.66 -13.17 -9.94
CA THR A 6 -1.23 -13.72 -11.24
C THR A 6 -2.41 -13.87 -12.20
N ALA A 7 -3.54 -14.40 -11.71
CA ALA A 7 -4.75 -14.54 -12.51
C ALA A 7 -5.33 -13.17 -12.92
N ILE A 8 -5.32 -12.18 -12.04
CA ILE A 8 -5.71 -10.79 -12.36
C ILE A 8 -4.82 -10.23 -13.46
N THR A 9 -3.50 -10.23 -13.26
CA THR A 9 -2.53 -9.68 -14.22
C THR A 9 -2.65 -10.36 -15.59
N ARG A 10 -2.93 -11.67 -15.62
CA ARG A 10 -3.14 -12.42 -16.87
C ARG A 10 -4.45 -12.04 -17.57
N THR A 11 -5.52 -11.81 -16.81
CA THR A 11 -6.87 -11.60 -17.35
C THR A 11 -7.13 -10.13 -17.71
N LEU A 12 -6.66 -9.21 -16.86
CA LEU A 12 -6.93 -7.77 -16.96
C LEU A 12 -5.75 -6.98 -17.52
N GLY A 13 -4.58 -7.62 -17.70
CA GLY A 13 -3.35 -7.00 -18.17
C GLY A 13 -2.43 -6.55 -17.03
N LYS A 14 -1.16 -6.28 -17.39
CA LYS A 14 -0.13 -5.85 -16.44
C LYS A 14 -0.33 -4.44 -15.89
N ASP A 15 -1.07 -3.61 -16.63
CA ASP A 15 -1.29 -2.21 -16.28
C ASP A 15 -2.54 -2.00 -15.39
N VAL A 16 -3.17 -3.10 -14.94
CA VAL A 16 -4.30 -3.02 -14.01
C VAL A 16 -3.88 -2.31 -12.72
N SER A 17 -4.51 -1.17 -12.46
CA SER A 17 -4.21 -0.35 -11.28
C SER A 17 -4.99 -0.87 -10.07
N LEU A 18 -4.28 -1.54 -9.16
CA LEU A 18 -4.82 -2.02 -7.89
C LEU A 18 -4.29 -1.16 -6.73
N ILE A 19 -5.20 -0.75 -5.86
CA ILE A 19 -4.91 -0.09 -4.60
C ILE A 19 -5.21 -1.09 -3.49
N ILE A 20 -4.29 -1.25 -2.55
CA ILE A 20 -4.52 -2.08 -1.37
C ILE A 20 -4.67 -1.21 -0.12
N GLU A 21 -5.63 -1.57 0.72
CA GLU A 21 -5.75 -1.02 2.06
C GLU A 21 -4.73 -1.72 2.98
N ASP A 22 -3.47 -1.26 2.95
CA ASP A 22 -2.38 -1.78 3.78
C ASP A 22 -2.35 -1.14 5.18
N ILE A 23 -3.52 -1.02 5.81
CA ILE A 23 -3.70 -0.37 7.12
C ILE A 23 -3.80 -1.42 8.22
N GLY A 24 -2.93 -1.34 9.23
CA GLY A 24 -3.00 -2.19 10.43
C GLY A 24 -1.87 -3.21 10.49
N ALA A 25 -2.20 -4.49 10.72
CA ALA A 25 -1.21 -5.55 10.90
C ALA A 25 -0.55 -5.93 9.57
N LEU A 26 0.58 -5.30 9.27
CA LEU A 26 1.42 -5.60 8.10
C LEU A 26 2.47 -6.63 8.48
N THR A 27 2.18 -7.90 8.24
CA THR A 27 3.19 -8.95 8.40
C THR A 27 4.21 -8.89 7.25
N PRO A 28 5.44 -9.40 7.43
CA PRO A 28 6.43 -9.44 6.36
C PRO A 28 5.93 -10.10 5.07
N GLU A 29 5.12 -11.16 5.19
CA GLU A 29 4.57 -11.90 4.05
C GLU A 29 3.56 -11.05 3.25
N VAL A 30 2.79 -10.20 3.93
CA VAL A 30 1.86 -9.25 3.27
C VAL A 30 2.64 -8.16 2.53
N LEU A 31 3.70 -7.64 3.14
CA LEU A 31 4.57 -6.64 2.52
C LEU A 31 5.28 -7.21 1.29
N GLU A 32 5.81 -8.42 1.39
CA GLU A 32 6.46 -9.11 0.28
C GLU A 32 5.48 -9.33 -0.88
N LEU A 33 4.24 -9.76 -0.59
CA LEU A 33 3.21 -9.95 -1.61
C LEU A 33 2.84 -8.63 -2.30
N ARG A 34 2.64 -7.54 -1.54
CA ARG A 34 2.40 -6.20 -2.09
C ARG A 34 3.53 -5.79 -3.03
N ASP A 35 4.77 -5.96 -2.57
CA ASP A 35 5.95 -5.49 -3.30
C ASP A 35 6.21 -6.34 -4.55
N ARG A 36 5.97 -7.65 -4.50
CA ARG A 36 6.07 -8.57 -5.65
C ARG A 36 5.13 -8.16 -6.79
N PHE A 37 3.89 -7.80 -6.48
CA PHE A 37 2.89 -7.38 -7.46
C PHE A 37 2.84 -5.86 -7.69
N GLN A 38 3.80 -5.12 -7.13
CA GLN A 38 3.93 -3.67 -7.29
C GLN A 38 2.65 -2.88 -6.94
N LEU A 39 1.90 -3.35 -5.95
CA LEU A 39 0.60 -2.78 -5.59
C LEU A 39 0.78 -1.43 -4.88
N HIS A 40 -0.13 -0.49 -5.13
CA HIS A 40 -0.12 0.81 -4.49
C HIS A 40 -0.72 0.70 -3.08
N GLY A 41 0.07 1.04 -2.06
CA GLY A 41 -0.40 1.10 -0.68
C GLY A 41 -1.16 2.39 -0.38
N VAL A 42 -1.75 2.45 0.79
CA VAL A 42 -2.58 3.56 1.25
C VAL A 42 -1.88 4.31 2.37
N ARG A 43 -1.94 5.64 2.35
CA ARG A 43 -1.43 6.50 3.42
C ARG A 43 -2.52 7.44 3.90
N ILE A 44 -2.76 7.49 5.20
CA ILE A 44 -3.71 8.40 5.84
C ILE A 44 -2.92 9.51 6.53
N ALA A 45 -2.84 10.69 5.90
CA ALA A 45 -2.05 11.82 6.40
C ALA A 45 -2.47 12.27 7.81
N GLN A 46 -3.77 12.19 8.15
CA GLN A 46 -4.28 12.48 9.50
C GLN A 46 -3.59 11.65 10.60
N LYS A 47 -3.08 10.45 10.28
CA LYS A 47 -2.36 9.58 11.24
C LYS A 47 -0.86 9.90 11.36
N GLY A 48 -0.34 10.82 10.55
CA GLY A 48 1.09 11.16 10.49
C GLY A 48 1.57 12.18 11.54
N PHE A 49 0.65 12.86 12.22
CA PHE A 49 0.99 13.90 13.20
C PHE A 49 1.19 13.31 14.60
N THR A 50 2.24 12.50 14.75
CA THR A 50 2.66 11.89 16.02
C THR A 50 4.08 12.34 16.40
N TYR A 51 4.56 11.94 17.58
CA TYR A 51 5.96 12.17 18.00
C TYR A 51 6.96 11.19 17.38
N ASP A 52 6.50 10.28 16.54
CA ASP A 52 7.32 9.27 15.88
C ASP A 52 7.67 9.76 14.47
N ALA A 53 8.94 10.12 14.25
CA ALA A 53 9.42 10.60 12.97
C ALA A 53 9.48 9.50 11.90
N ASP A 54 9.48 8.23 12.30
CA ASP A 54 9.52 7.07 11.41
C ASP A 54 8.11 6.54 11.08
N ASN A 55 7.07 7.20 11.59
CA ASN A 55 5.69 6.87 11.32
C ASN A 55 5.43 6.87 9.80
N MET A 56 5.00 5.71 9.26
CA MET A 56 4.72 5.55 7.83
C MET A 56 3.62 6.47 7.29
N TYR A 57 2.80 7.05 8.18
CA TYR A 57 1.75 8.01 7.85
C TYR A 57 2.24 9.46 7.84
N ALA A 58 3.47 9.73 8.28
CA ALA A 58 4.07 11.06 8.17
C ALA A 58 4.39 11.36 6.69
N PRO A 59 4.03 12.54 6.15
CA PRO A 59 4.18 12.85 4.73
C PRO A 59 5.61 12.70 4.18
N HIS A 60 6.63 12.97 4.99
CA HIS A 60 8.04 12.80 4.58
C HIS A 60 8.48 11.34 4.45
N ASN A 61 7.69 10.39 4.96
CA ASN A 61 7.93 8.94 4.85
C ASN A 61 7.10 8.27 3.75
N PHE A 62 6.35 9.04 2.94
CA PHE A 62 5.56 8.47 1.85
C PHE A 62 6.45 7.91 0.74
N ILE A 63 6.13 6.71 0.28
CA ILE A 63 6.80 6.06 -0.84
C ILE A 63 6.08 6.37 -2.16
N PRO A 64 6.77 6.41 -3.31
CA PRO A 64 6.13 6.73 -4.60
C PRO A 64 4.91 5.88 -4.95
N ARG A 65 4.94 4.58 -4.59
CA ARG A 65 3.83 3.64 -4.82
C ARG A 65 2.78 3.72 -3.71
N SER A 66 2.28 4.93 -3.43
CA SER A 66 1.23 5.12 -2.44
C SER A 66 0.15 6.10 -2.90
N VAL A 67 -1.06 5.87 -2.41
CA VAL A 67 -2.20 6.77 -2.55
C VAL A 67 -2.45 7.43 -1.21
N ALA A 68 -2.27 8.75 -1.16
CA ALA A 68 -2.43 9.53 0.05
C ALA A 68 -3.86 10.06 0.17
N TYR A 69 -4.50 9.75 1.29
CA TYR A 69 -5.78 10.28 1.72
C TYR A 69 -5.54 11.27 2.87
N THR A 70 -6.28 12.37 2.87
CA THR A 70 -6.19 13.37 3.93
C THR A 70 -6.69 12.83 5.27
N GLY A 71 -7.73 12.00 5.26
CA GLY A 71 -8.37 11.42 6.44
C GLY A 71 -8.95 10.02 6.18
N LYS A 72 -10.08 9.69 6.82
CA LYS A 72 -10.71 8.37 6.73
C LYS A 72 -10.98 7.92 5.29
N ILE A 73 -10.92 6.59 5.12
CA ILE A 73 -11.27 5.81 3.94
C ILE A 73 -12.51 5.00 4.30
#